data_AF-A0AAD4XVC4-F1
#
_entry.id   AF-A0AAD4XVC4-F1
#
_cell.length_a   1.000
_cell.length_b   1.000
_cell.length_c   1.000
_cell.angle_alpha   90.00
_cell.angle_beta   90.00
_cell.angle_gamma   90.00
#
_symmetry.space_group_name_H-M   'P 1'
#
loop_
_entity.id
_entity.type
_entity.pdbx_description
1 polymer ?
#
loop_
_entity_poly.entity_id
_entity_poly.type
_entity_poly.pdbx_seq_one_letter_code
_entity_poly.pdbx_strand_id
1 'polypeptide(L)'
;MTTSTGAPPDYFDKNGQNWGFPTHNWEEMSKDNYAWWRARLTQMSKYFTAYRIDHILGFFRIWELPEHAVTGLVGKFRSSIALSQEELKKEGIWDFDRRCCPYIRQEMLQFKEDCNTEKKIVSKLKECGGKSWLESEDNLRNELFDLIKNVVLIRDPEDARKFYPRFSLEDTSNLQALDDHSKNVQKRLYHDYYFQRQETLWSENAMKTLPALLNSSDMLTCGEDLGLIPNCVHPVLQDLGLLGLRIQRMPSESGVEFGIPSQYSHMTVCAPSCHDCSTMRACAVNVGNFPALGFVSSERRTHKITTRGRGNYQSSNESKTLLETRGRGNYQSSNESKTLLEIPCTCIIRNFDE
;
A
#
# COMPACT_ATOMS: atom_id res chain seq x y z
N MET A 1 6.73 -2.36 21.09
CA MET A 1 6.62 -1.91 19.68
C MET A 1 5.23 -1.32 19.53
N THR A 2 5.13 -0.04 19.14
CA THR A 2 3.88 0.76 19.16
C THR A 2 3.43 1.17 17.75
N THR A 3 3.98 0.53 16.71
CA THR A 3 3.71 0.85 15.31
C THR A 3 3.57 -0.41 14.47
N SER A 4 2.83 -0.28 13.36
CA SER A 4 2.58 -1.35 12.39
C SER A 4 2.98 -0.91 10.99
N THR A 5 3.36 -1.84 10.13
CA THR A 5 3.63 -1.58 8.71
C THR A 5 2.36 -1.67 7.89
N GLY A 6 2.36 -0.98 6.75
CA GLY A 6 1.25 -0.99 5.82
C GLY A 6 1.61 -0.42 4.46
N ALA A 7 0.60 0.09 3.76
CA ALA A 7 0.77 0.83 2.52
C ALA A 7 -0.13 2.08 2.53
N PRO A 8 0.33 3.20 1.93
CA PRO A 8 -0.54 4.35 1.70
C PRO A 8 -1.69 3.97 0.74
N PRO A 9 -2.76 4.78 0.68
CA PRO A 9 -3.80 4.65 -0.33
C PRO A 9 -3.27 4.54 -1.75
N ASP A 10 -3.88 3.65 -2.54
CA ASP A 10 -3.56 3.48 -3.95
C ASP A 10 -4.84 3.30 -4.80
N TYR A 11 -4.64 2.91 -6.07
CA TYR A 11 -5.74 2.67 -6.99
C TYR A 11 -6.64 1.49 -6.58
N PHE A 12 -6.09 0.49 -5.90
CA PHE A 12 -6.79 -0.73 -5.51
C PHE A 12 -7.51 -0.57 -4.16
N ASP A 13 -6.89 0.16 -3.21
CA ASP A 13 -7.45 0.45 -1.90
C ASP A 13 -7.29 1.95 -1.54
N LYS A 14 -8.41 2.67 -1.64
CA LYS A 14 -8.51 4.09 -1.28
C LYS A 14 -8.24 4.39 0.20
N ASN A 15 -8.36 3.38 1.06
CA ASN A 15 -8.12 3.54 2.50
C ASN A 15 -6.67 3.20 2.89
N GLY A 16 -5.88 2.69 1.94
CA GLY A 16 -4.58 2.10 2.23
C GLY A 16 -4.67 0.86 3.12
N GLN A 17 -3.54 0.20 3.31
CA GLN A 17 -3.51 -1.10 3.98
C GLN A 17 -2.77 -1.02 5.30
N ASN A 18 -3.26 -1.75 6.31
CA ASN A 18 -2.52 -2.05 7.53
C ASN A 18 -2.22 -3.56 7.54
N TRP A 19 -0.95 -3.92 7.43
CA TRP A 19 -0.52 -5.32 7.38
C TRP A 19 -0.35 -5.92 8.79
N GLY A 20 -0.31 -5.09 9.83
CA GLY A 20 -0.20 -5.54 11.22
C GLY A 20 1.17 -6.07 11.63
N PHE A 21 2.20 -5.96 10.79
CA PHE A 21 3.56 -6.38 11.12
C PHE A 21 4.35 -5.28 11.82
N PRO A 22 5.30 -5.60 12.72
CA PRO A 22 6.21 -4.61 13.27
C PRO A 22 7.21 -4.13 12.22
N THR A 23 7.64 -2.88 12.33
CA THR A 23 8.75 -2.33 11.54
C THR A 23 10.09 -2.91 11.98
N HIS A 24 11.00 -3.20 11.04
CA HIS A 24 12.37 -3.57 11.38
C HIS A 24 13.12 -2.46 12.12
N ASN A 25 13.93 -2.84 13.10
CA ASN A 25 14.88 -1.95 13.74
C ASN A 25 16.23 -2.05 13.03
N TRP A 26 16.37 -1.33 11.91
CA TRP A 26 17.57 -1.34 11.08
C TRP A 26 18.83 -0.85 11.82
N GLU A 27 18.68 0.09 12.76
CA GLU A 27 19.79 0.57 13.58
C GLU A 27 20.36 -0.53 14.47
N GLU A 28 19.48 -1.30 15.15
CA GLU A 28 19.92 -2.43 15.96
C GLU A 28 20.53 -3.55 15.10
N MET A 29 19.88 -3.89 13.98
CA MET A 29 20.39 -4.89 13.04
C MET A 29 21.73 -4.49 12.42
N SER A 30 22.02 -3.19 12.27
CA SER A 30 23.31 -2.76 11.72
C SER A 30 24.49 -3.09 12.64
N LYS A 31 24.27 -3.22 13.96
CA LYS A 31 25.33 -3.47 14.96
C LYS A 31 25.98 -4.85 14.82
N ASP A 32 25.25 -5.84 14.31
CA ASP A 32 25.77 -7.18 14.01
C ASP A 32 25.97 -7.42 12.50
N ASN A 33 26.00 -6.32 11.72
CA ASN A 33 26.11 -6.32 10.26
C ASN A 33 24.96 -7.11 9.60
N TYR A 34 23.76 -7.06 10.17
CA TYR A 34 22.54 -7.73 9.69
C TYR A 34 22.61 -9.25 9.78
N ALA A 35 23.17 -9.78 10.87
CA ALA A 35 23.45 -11.22 11.03
C ALA A 35 22.21 -12.10 10.82
N TRP A 36 21.04 -11.67 11.31
CA TRP A 36 19.78 -12.39 11.10
C TRP A 36 19.42 -12.55 9.61
N TRP A 37 19.52 -11.47 8.84
CA TRP A 37 19.22 -11.47 7.41
C TRP A 37 20.21 -12.34 6.63
N ARG A 38 21.51 -12.19 6.91
CA ARG A 38 22.55 -13.02 6.28
C ARG A 38 22.32 -14.51 6.57
N ALA A 39 22.10 -14.87 7.84
CA ALA A 39 21.86 -16.26 8.23
C ALA A 39 20.62 -16.86 7.54
N ARG A 40 19.55 -16.06 7.40
CA ARG A 40 18.34 -16.44 6.68
C ARG A 40 18.64 -16.77 5.21
N LEU A 41 19.32 -15.87 4.50
CA LEU A 41 19.66 -16.06 3.09
C LEU A 41 20.64 -17.21 2.87
N THR A 42 21.66 -17.36 3.71
CA THR A 42 22.60 -18.50 3.68
C THR A 42 21.89 -19.85 3.93
N GLN A 43 20.84 -19.88 4.75
CA GLN A 43 20.06 -21.10 4.92
C GLN A 43 19.18 -21.39 3.71
N MET A 44 18.59 -20.35 3.10
CA MET A 44 17.76 -20.49 1.89
C MET A 44 18.58 -20.94 0.67
N SER A 45 19.85 -20.49 0.56
CA SER A 45 20.73 -20.85 -0.56
C SER A 45 21.09 -22.35 -0.62
N LYS A 46 20.83 -23.11 0.44
CA LYS A 46 20.97 -24.57 0.43
C LYS A 46 19.89 -25.28 -0.38
N TYR A 47 18.77 -24.61 -0.68
CA TYR A 47 17.59 -25.22 -1.30
C TYR A 47 17.16 -24.54 -2.59
N PHE A 48 17.53 -23.27 -2.78
CA PHE A 48 17.04 -22.45 -3.88
C PHE A 48 18.18 -21.77 -4.62
N THR A 49 17.97 -21.54 -5.90
CA THR A 49 18.91 -20.81 -6.77
C THR A 49 18.49 -19.36 -6.98
N ALA A 50 17.24 -19.01 -6.65
CA ALA A 50 16.70 -17.67 -6.77
C ALA A 50 15.68 -17.37 -5.66
N TYR A 51 15.62 -16.10 -5.25
CA TYR A 51 14.61 -15.61 -4.31
C TYR A 51 14.06 -14.25 -4.75
N ARG A 52 12.78 -14.04 -4.42
CA ARG A 52 12.10 -12.76 -4.57
C ARG A 52 12.05 -12.06 -3.21
N ILE A 53 12.54 -10.83 -3.11
CA ILE A 53 12.30 -9.93 -1.98
C ILE A 53 10.95 -9.25 -2.23
N ASP A 54 9.93 -9.64 -1.48
CA ASP A 54 8.66 -8.91 -1.48
C ASP A 54 8.85 -7.52 -0.89
N HIS A 55 8.14 -6.54 -1.43
CA HIS A 55 8.20 -5.15 -1.02
C HIS A 55 9.63 -4.63 -0.81
N ILE A 56 10.46 -4.67 -1.85
CA ILE A 56 11.88 -4.25 -1.74
C ILE A 56 12.03 -2.79 -1.31
N LEU A 57 10.98 -1.99 -1.51
CA LEU A 57 10.87 -0.63 -1.01
C LEU A 57 11.11 -0.54 0.51
N GLY A 58 10.80 -1.59 1.29
CA GLY A 58 11.03 -1.68 2.73
C GLY A 58 12.49 -1.46 3.17
N PHE A 59 13.47 -1.67 2.27
CA PHE A 59 14.89 -1.40 2.50
C PHE A 59 15.27 0.08 2.29
N PHE A 60 14.44 0.82 1.55
CA PHE A 60 14.57 2.25 1.33
C PHE A 60 13.80 3.02 2.41
N ARG A 61 12.54 2.63 2.61
CA ARG A 61 11.53 3.26 3.46
C ARG A 61 10.39 2.29 3.75
N ILE A 62 9.69 2.45 4.86
CA ILE A 62 8.48 1.67 5.13
C ILE A 62 7.33 2.58 5.54
N TRP A 63 6.11 2.28 5.09
CA TRP A 63 4.93 3.00 5.57
C TRP A 63 4.59 2.52 6.97
N GLU A 64 4.72 3.43 7.93
CA GLU A 64 4.51 3.18 9.34
C GLU A 64 3.18 3.80 9.77
N LEU A 65 2.38 2.98 10.44
CA LEU A 65 1.09 3.33 10.99
C LEU A 65 1.17 3.35 12.52
N PRO A 66 0.52 4.32 13.18
CA PRO A 66 0.42 4.32 14.62
C PRO A 66 -0.43 3.13 15.08
N GLU A 67 -0.17 2.61 16.29
CA GLU A 67 -0.89 1.44 16.82
C GLU A 67 -2.42 1.57 16.76
N HIS A 68 -2.97 2.77 16.90
CA HIS A 68 -4.40 2.98 16.92
C HIS A 68 -5.07 3.02 15.53
N ALA A 69 -4.30 2.99 14.45
CA ALA A 69 -4.80 2.99 13.08
C ALA A 69 -5.29 1.60 12.68
N VAL A 70 -6.46 1.56 12.06
CA VAL A 70 -7.07 0.36 11.44
C VAL A 70 -6.84 0.39 9.93
N THR A 71 -6.82 1.57 9.32
CA THR A 71 -6.58 1.80 7.88
C THR A 71 -5.19 2.39 7.60
N GLY A 72 -4.77 2.39 6.34
CA GLY A 72 -3.46 2.92 5.91
C GLY A 72 -3.38 4.45 5.75
N LEU A 73 -4.49 5.19 5.94
CA LEU A 73 -4.59 6.62 5.62
C LEU A 73 -3.73 7.56 6.48
N VAL A 74 -3.58 7.26 7.78
CA VAL A 74 -2.88 8.14 8.74
C VAL A 74 -1.50 7.55 9.09
N GLY A 75 -0.73 7.21 8.06
CA GLY A 75 0.65 6.75 8.20
C GLY A 75 1.67 7.81 7.83
N LYS A 76 2.94 7.46 8.05
CA LYS A 76 4.11 8.23 7.60
C LYS A 76 5.19 7.28 7.08
N PHE A 77 6.08 7.76 6.21
CA PHE A 77 7.26 6.97 5.86
C PHE A 77 8.28 6.98 7.01
N ARG A 78 8.72 5.79 7.44
CA ARG A 78 9.79 5.61 8.42
C ARG A 78 11.13 5.41 7.71
N SER A 79 12.11 6.07 8.31
CA SER A 79 13.16 6.85 7.67
C SER A 79 12.61 7.88 6.68
N SER A 80 12.33 9.09 7.18
CA SER A 80 11.98 10.25 6.36
C SER A 80 12.39 11.56 7.03
N ILE A 81 12.73 12.55 6.21
CA ILE A 81 13.00 13.92 6.62
C ILE A 81 11.66 14.63 6.82
N ALA A 82 11.31 14.92 8.07
CA ALA A 82 10.07 15.61 8.42
C ALA A 82 10.11 17.10 8.01
N LEU A 83 8.92 17.71 7.92
CA LEU A 83 8.78 19.17 7.84
C LEU A 83 8.98 19.75 9.24
N SER A 84 9.88 20.73 9.39
CA SER A 84 10.10 21.36 10.68
C SER A 84 9.07 22.44 10.97
N GLN A 85 8.81 22.69 12.25
CA GLN A 85 7.95 23.78 12.68
C GLN A 85 8.47 25.14 12.18
N GLU A 86 9.78 25.36 12.15
CA GLU A 86 10.35 26.62 11.66
C GLU A 86 10.12 26.81 10.15
N GLU A 87 10.26 25.72 9.38
CA GLU A 87 10.01 25.71 7.93
C GLU A 87 8.55 26.10 7.64
N LEU A 88 7.60 25.50 8.34
CA LEU A 88 6.18 25.82 8.19
C LEU A 88 5.88 27.28 8.57
N LYS A 89 6.45 27.77 9.69
CA LYS A 89 6.26 29.18 10.11
C LYS A 89 6.78 30.16 9.07
N LYS A 90 7.94 29.87 8.47
CA LYS A 90 8.55 30.71 7.43
C LYS A 90 7.66 30.86 6.20
N GLU A 91 6.89 29.82 5.89
CA GLU A 91 5.93 29.80 4.78
C GLU A 91 4.55 30.39 5.13
N GLY A 92 4.41 30.95 6.35
CA GLY A 92 3.18 31.57 6.84
C GLY A 92 2.20 30.60 7.50
N ILE A 93 2.60 29.35 7.76
CA ILE A 93 1.78 28.32 8.42
C ILE A 93 2.09 28.32 9.92
N TRP A 94 1.14 28.78 10.75
CA TRP A 94 1.30 28.89 12.21
C TRP A 94 0.21 28.15 13.01
N ASP A 95 -0.96 27.91 12.43
CA ASP A 95 -2.09 27.20 13.04
C ASP A 95 -1.93 25.67 12.93
N PHE A 96 -0.94 25.11 13.63
CA PHE A 96 -0.61 23.67 13.59
C PHE A 96 -1.74 22.79 14.11
N ASP A 97 -2.37 23.16 15.24
CA ASP A 97 -3.42 22.35 15.86
C ASP A 97 -4.64 22.22 14.95
N ARG A 98 -5.00 23.31 14.25
CA ARG A 98 -6.08 23.32 13.25
C ARG A 98 -5.86 22.32 12.12
N ARG A 99 -4.61 22.03 11.76
CA ARG A 99 -4.22 21.11 10.67
C ARG A 99 -3.95 19.68 11.14
N CYS A 100 -3.59 19.51 12.41
CA CYS A 100 -3.32 18.21 13.03
C CYS A 100 -4.56 17.58 13.65
N CYS A 101 -5.56 18.39 14.01
CA CYS A 101 -6.82 17.92 14.56
C CYS A 101 -7.89 17.73 13.48
N PRO A 102 -8.80 16.75 13.66
CA PRO A 102 -9.93 16.54 12.76
C PRO A 102 -10.74 17.82 12.55
N TYR A 103 -10.96 18.21 11.29
CA TYR A 103 -11.80 19.36 10.99
C TYR A 103 -13.28 18.96 10.89
N ILE A 104 -14.07 19.45 11.85
CA ILE A 104 -15.52 19.29 11.89
C ILE A 104 -16.14 20.69 11.76
N ARG A 105 -16.96 20.91 10.72
CA ARG A 105 -17.59 22.21 10.45
C ARG A 105 -18.60 22.65 11.51
N GLN A 106 -19.11 21.72 12.31
CA GLN A 106 -19.94 22.05 13.46
C GLN A 106 -19.03 22.40 14.65
N GLU A 107 -18.97 23.69 14.98
CA GLU A 107 -18.17 24.30 16.04
C GLU A 107 -18.39 23.69 17.45
N MET A 108 -19.35 22.76 17.59
CA MET A 108 -19.78 22.15 18.85
C MET A 108 -19.49 20.66 18.98
N LEU A 109 -18.92 20.00 17.96
CA LEU A 109 -18.66 18.56 18.01
C LEU A 109 -17.17 18.27 18.17
N GLN A 110 -16.82 17.67 19.30
CA GLN A 110 -15.52 17.09 19.56
C GLN A 110 -15.70 15.59 19.84
N PHE A 111 -14.75 14.77 19.35
CA PHE A 111 -14.73 13.36 19.72
C PHE A 111 -14.46 13.23 21.22
N LYS A 112 -15.30 12.44 21.90
CA LYS A 112 -15.04 12.04 23.29
C LYS A 112 -13.73 11.25 23.37
N GLU A 113 -13.05 11.29 24.52
CA GLU A 113 -11.80 10.55 24.74
C GLU A 113 -11.93 9.05 24.45
N ASP A 114 -13.12 8.48 24.67
CA ASP A 114 -13.42 7.07 24.43
C ASP A 114 -13.60 6.71 22.95
N CYS A 115 -13.67 7.68 22.04
CA CYS A 115 -13.94 7.50 20.60
C CYS A 115 -13.01 8.31 19.69
N ASN A 116 -11.83 8.72 20.18
CA ASN A 116 -10.93 9.62 19.44
C ASN A 116 -9.89 8.92 18.55
N THR A 117 -9.94 7.59 18.42
CA THR A 117 -9.07 6.82 17.51
C THR A 117 -9.85 5.74 16.77
N GLU A 118 -9.32 5.25 15.65
CA GLU A 118 -9.99 4.23 14.83
C GLU A 118 -10.26 2.95 15.63
N LYS A 119 -9.26 2.42 16.36
CA LYS A 119 -9.44 1.24 17.23
C LYS A 119 -10.49 1.47 18.34
N LYS A 120 -10.56 2.67 18.90
CA LYS A 120 -11.55 3.02 19.93
C LYS A 120 -12.97 3.06 19.37
N ILE A 121 -13.16 3.67 18.19
CA ILE A 121 -14.46 3.64 17.47
C ILE A 121 -14.89 2.20 17.22
N VAL A 122 -13.99 1.37 16.69
CA VAL A 122 -14.30 -0.04 16.41
C VAL A 122 -14.70 -0.79 17.68
N SER A 123 -13.99 -0.56 18.79
CA SER A 123 -14.31 -1.19 20.07
C SER A 123 -15.67 -0.73 20.60
N LYS A 124 -15.98 0.57 20.52
CA LYS A 124 -17.26 1.12 20.96
C LYS A 124 -18.44 0.65 20.12
N LEU A 125 -18.28 0.58 18.80
CA LEU A 125 -19.31 0.06 17.90
C LEU A 125 -19.61 -1.41 18.21
N LYS A 126 -18.59 -2.22 18.54
CA LYS A 126 -18.78 -3.61 18.99
C LYS A 126 -19.53 -3.72 20.32
N GLU A 127 -19.28 -2.82 21.27
CA GLU A 127 -20.02 -2.78 22.55
C GLU A 127 -21.49 -2.36 22.37
N CYS A 128 -21.77 -1.45 21.43
CA CYS A 128 -23.11 -0.96 21.15
C CYS A 128 -23.93 -1.91 20.24
N GLY A 129 -23.28 -2.89 19.59
CA GLY A 129 -23.87 -3.77 18.58
C GLY A 129 -24.84 -4.81 19.14
N GLY A 130 -26.07 -4.39 19.46
CA GLY A 130 -27.23 -5.26 19.60
C GLY A 130 -27.87 -5.54 18.24
N LYS A 131 -27.73 -6.80 17.76
CA LYS A 131 -28.34 -7.42 16.56
C LYS A 131 -29.36 -6.55 15.78
N SER A 132 -29.01 -6.16 14.54
CA SER A 132 -29.89 -6.07 13.33
C SER A 132 -29.48 -4.97 12.30
N TRP A 133 -28.28 -4.39 12.36
CA TRP A 133 -27.94 -3.17 11.58
C TRP A 133 -26.55 -3.17 10.89
N LEU A 134 -26.01 -4.35 10.54
CA LEU A 134 -24.64 -4.55 10.03
C LEU A 134 -24.24 -3.62 8.86
N GLU A 135 -25.09 -3.41 7.84
CA GLU A 135 -24.75 -2.50 6.72
C GLU A 135 -24.67 -1.03 7.16
N SER A 136 -25.50 -0.62 8.11
CA SER A 136 -25.44 0.75 8.64
C SER A 136 -24.26 0.97 9.59
N GLU A 137 -23.83 -0.08 10.30
CA GLU A 137 -22.66 -0.02 11.18
C GLU A 137 -21.37 0.17 10.39
N ASP A 138 -21.22 -0.53 9.26
CA ASP A 138 -20.06 -0.37 8.39
C ASP A 138 -20.02 1.02 7.72
N ASN A 139 -21.18 1.53 7.28
CA ASN A 139 -21.29 2.88 6.73
C ASN A 139 -20.98 3.96 7.78
N LEU A 140 -21.58 3.84 8.97
CA LEU A 140 -21.31 4.75 10.09
C LEU A 140 -19.84 4.72 10.51
N ARG A 141 -19.23 3.53 10.56
CA ARG A 141 -17.80 3.38 10.86
C ARG A 141 -16.95 4.14 9.84
N ASN A 142 -17.26 4.00 8.55
CA ASN A 142 -16.52 4.67 7.48
C ASN A 142 -16.67 6.19 7.57
N GLU A 143 -17.88 6.71 7.81
CA GLU A 143 -18.11 8.14 8.01
C GLU A 143 -17.35 8.69 9.23
N LEU A 144 -17.36 7.97 10.36
CA LEU A 144 -16.61 8.36 11.56
C LEU A 144 -15.11 8.34 11.31
N PHE A 145 -14.63 7.37 10.55
CA PHE A 145 -13.24 7.31 10.11
C PHE A 145 -12.88 8.49 9.23
N ASP A 146 -13.70 8.84 8.24
CA ASP A 146 -13.46 9.99 7.37
C ASP A 146 -13.38 11.30 8.16
N LEU A 147 -14.22 11.45 9.20
CA LEU A 147 -14.18 12.59 10.11
C LEU A 147 -12.86 12.65 10.90
N ILE A 148 -12.48 11.57 11.61
CA ILE A 148 -11.21 11.53 12.38
C ILE A 148 -10.02 11.76 11.47
N LYS A 149 -10.04 11.17 10.27
CA LYS A 149 -8.94 11.25 9.34
C LYS A 149 -8.82 12.60 8.68
N ASN A 150 -9.81 13.51 8.78
CA ASN A 150 -9.86 14.83 8.13
C ASN A 150 -8.82 15.84 8.67
N VAL A 151 -7.56 15.43 8.62
CA VAL A 151 -6.36 16.16 8.99
C VAL A 151 -5.53 16.44 7.74
N VAL A 152 -4.70 17.47 7.82
CA VAL A 152 -3.78 17.90 6.75
C VAL A 152 -2.35 17.48 7.08
N LEU A 153 -1.96 17.68 8.33
CA LEU A 153 -0.63 17.36 8.85
C LEU A 153 -0.76 16.31 9.94
N ILE A 154 0.19 15.40 9.98
CA ILE A 154 0.37 14.43 11.05
C ILE A 154 1.55 14.91 11.89
N ARG A 155 1.32 15.13 13.18
CA ARG A 155 2.39 15.52 14.12
C ARG A 155 3.15 14.27 14.55
N ASP A 156 4.47 14.37 14.64
CA ASP A 156 5.28 13.28 15.16
C ASP A 156 4.98 13.03 16.65
N PRO A 157 4.80 11.76 17.09
CA PRO A 157 4.50 11.44 18.48
C PRO A 157 5.70 11.61 19.42
N GLU A 158 6.93 11.54 18.91
CA GLU A 158 8.17 11.67 19.70
C GLU A 158 8.67 13.12 19.71
N ASP A 159 8.47 13.86 18.62
CA ASP A 159 8.94 15.25 18.46
C ASP A 159 7.83 16.19 17.97
N ALA A 160 7.26 16.97 18.89
CA ALA A 160 6.16 17.89 18.59
C ALA A 160 6.50 18.98 17.55
N ARG A 161 7.78 19.17 17.19
CA ARG A 161 8.22 20.14 16.17
C ARG A 161 8.30 19.56 14.76
N LYS A 162 8.06 18.26 14.59
CA LYS A 162 8.10 17.56 13.30
C LYS A 162 6.70 17.25 12.80
N PHE A 163 6.51 17.47 11.50
CA PHE A 163 5.23 17.28 10.83
C PHE A 163 5.40 16.48 9.54
N TYR A 164 4.37 15.70 9.20
CA TYR A 164 4.29 14.90 8.00
C TYR A 164 3.00 15.23 7.25
N PRO A 165 3.04 15.51 5.93
CA PRO A 165 1.83 15.68 5.14
C PRO A 165 1.01 14.39 5.09
N ARG A 166 -0.30 14.48 5.33
CA ARG A 166 -1.22 13.34 5.11
C ARG A 166 -1.20 12.92 3.64
N PHE A 167 -1.19 11.62 3.37
CA PHE A 167 -1.33 11.09 2.01
C PHE A 167 -2.72 11.41 1.42
N SER A 168 -2.81 11.67 0.12
CA SER A 168 -4.05 12.12 -0.55
C SER A 168 -4.65 13.38 0.06
N LEU A 169 -3.80 14.39 0.31
CA LEU A 169 -4.19 15.66 0.93
C LEU A 169 -5.34 16.38 0.19
N GLU A 170 -5.39 16.25 -1.13
CA GLU A 170 -6.34 16.97 -2.00
C GLU A 170 -7.80 16.58 -1.76
N ASP A 171 -8.03 15.36 -1.29
CA ASP A 171 -9.37 14.81 -1.02
C ASP A 171 -9.98 15.36 0.28
N THR A 172 -9.20 16.07 1.09
CA THR A 172 -9.61 16.49 2.43
C THR A 172 -10.44 17.78 2.39
N SER A 173 -11.61 17.76 3.04
CA SER A 173 -12.41 18.98 3.21
C SER A 173 -11.71 20.01 4.10
N ASN A 174 -10.78 19.57 4.95
CA ASN A 174 -9.91 20.43 5.75
C ASN A 174 -9.05 21.33 4.86
N LEU A 175 -8.36 20.79 3.85
CA LEU A 175 -7.58 21.58 2.89
C LEU A 175 -8.46 22.57 2.13
N GLN A 176 -9.64 22.13 1.68
CA GLN A 176 -10.55 22.97 0.89
C GLN A 176 -11.04 24.21 1.65
N ALA A 177 -11.15 24.12 2.98
CA ALA A 177 -11.57 25.20 3.85
C ALA A 177 -10.48 26.25 4.14
N LEU A 178 -9.22 26.00 3.77
CA LEU A 178 -8.11 26.94 3.99
C LEU A 178 -8.09 28.05 2.93
N ASP A 179 -7.34 29.11 3.22
CA ASP A 179 -7.02 30.16 2.25
C ASP A 179 -6.14 29.64 1.10
N ASP A 180 -6.19 30.33 -0.04
CA ASP A 180 -5.51 29.88 -1.26
C ASP A 180 -3.98 29.86 -1.12
N HIS A 181 -3.40 30.76 -0.31
CA HIS A 181 -1.97 30.76 -0.01
C HIS A 181 -1.57 29.49 0.75
N SER A 182 -2.26 29.20 1.86
CA SER A 182 -2.05 27.96 2.65
C SER A 182 -2.21 26.70 1.81
N LYS A 183 -3.20 26.65 0.92
CA LYS A 183 -3.41 25.50 0.00
C LYS A 183 -2.21 25.29 -0.91
N ASN A 184 -1.73 26.36 -1.55
CA ASN A 184 -0.61 26.28 -2.49
C ASN A 184 0.69 25.88 -1.79
N VAL A 185 0.95 26.43 -0.60
CA VAL A 185 2.12 26.05 0.21
C VAL A 185 2.05 24.57 0.58
N GLN A 186 0.91 24.08 1.07
CA GLN A 186 0.78 22.68 1.48
C GLN A 186 0.90 21.71 0.30
N LYS A 187 0.33 22.03 -0.86
CA LYS A 187 0.51 21.22 -2.08
C LYS A 187 1.97 21.16 -2.50
N ARG A 188 2.70 22.27 -2.42
CA ARG A 188 4.14 22.31 -2.71
C ARG A 188 4.94 21.46 -1.72
N LEU A 189 4.69 21.61 -0.42
CA LEU A 189 5.37 20.82 0.63
C LEU A 189 5.02 19.33 0.55
N TYR A 190 3.78 19.00 0.18
CA TYR A 190 3.36 17.63 -0.09
C TYR A 190 4.18 17.02 -1.22
N HIS A 191 4.30 17.72 -2.35
CA HIS A 191 5.07 17.24 -3.50
C HIS A 191 6.56 17.09 -3.17
N ASP A 192 7.13 18.08 -2.48
CA ASP A 192 8.52 18.04 -2.00
C ASP A 192 8.76 16.83 -1.08
N TYR A 193 7.89 16.61 -0.08
CA TYR A 193 8.04 15.53 0.88
C TYR A 193 7.96 14.13 0.25
N TYR A 194 7.03 13.90 -0.68
CA TYR A 194 6.81 12.56 -1.25
C TYR A 194 7.73 12.23 -2.44
N PHE A 195 8.19 13.23 -3.20
CA PHE A 195 8.84 13.01 -4.50
C PHE A 195 10.24 13.62 -4.64
N GLN A 196 10.72 14.47 -3.73
CA GLN A 196 12.02 15.15 -3.90
C GLN A 196 12.94 15.03 -2.68
N ARG A 197 12.50 15.52 -1.52
CA ARG A 197 13.32 15.67 -0.31
C ARG A 197 14.02 14.39 0.14
N GLN A 198 13.41 13.24 -0.12
CA GLN A 198 13.77 11.98 0.50
C GLN A 198 14.70 11.12 -0.34
N GLU A 199 14.93 11.47 -1.61
CA GLU A 199 15.62 10.62 -2.58
C GLU A 199 17.02 10.19 -2.10
N THR A 200 17.82 11.13 -1.58
CA THR A 200 19.16 10.83 -1.06
C THR A 200 19.11 9.91 0.16
N LEU A 201 18.25 10.22 1.14
CA LEU A 201 18.13 9.43 2.37
C LEU A 201 17.73 7.98 2.08
N TRP A 202 16.73 7.80 1.21
CA TRP A 202 16.24 6.47 0.86
C TRP A 202 17.25 5.66 0.07
N SER A 203 17.97 6.30 -0.86
CA SER A 203 19.08 5.66 -1.57
C SER A 203 20.17 5.18 -0.62
N GLU A 204 20.60 6.05 0.32
CA GLU A 204 21.61 5.69 1.31
C GLU A 204 21.16 4.54 2.24
N ASN A 205 19.91 4.51 2.66
CA ASN A 205 19.38 3.43 3.51
C ASN A 205 19.45 2.07 2.80
N ALA A 206 19.05 2.03 1.52
CA ALA A 206 19.12 0.84 0.70
C ALA A 206 20.57 0.38 0.51
N MET A 207 21.49 1.31 0.23
CA MET A 207 22.91 1.00 0.06
C MET A 207 23.61 0.55 1.36
N LYS A 208 23.08 0.89 2.54
CA LYS A 208 23.59 0.38 3.82
C LYS A 208 23.19 -1.08 4.08
N THR A 209 22.05 -1.51 3.56
CA THR A 209 21.41 -2.78 3.92
C THR A 209 21.54 -3.82 2.81
N LEU A 210 21.10 -3.50 1.58
CA LEU A 210 21.04 -4.44 0.46
C LEU A 210 22.38 -5.09 0.13
N PRO A 211 23.54 -4.38 0.06
CA PRO A 211 24.81 -5.04 -0.25
C PRO A 211 25.21 -6.11 0.77
N ALA A 212 24.93 -5.89 2.06
CA ALA A 212 25.22 -6.86 3.10
C ALA A 212 24.39 -8.15 2.95
N LEU A 213 23.17 -8.02 2.43
CA LEU A 213 22.29 -9.15 2.13
C LEU A 213 22.73 -9.87 0.85
N LEU A 214 23.01 -9.13 -0.23
CA LEU A 214 23.40 -9.70 -1.51
C LEU A 214 24.73 -10.47 -1.41
N ASN A 215 25.68 -9.97 -0.62
CA ASN A 215 26.95 -10.65 -0.39
C ASN A 215 26.85 -11.94 0.46
N SER A 216 25.66 -12.29 0.96
CA SER A 216 25.48 -13.46 1.83
C SER A 216 25.11 -14.76 1.09
N SER A 217 24.75 -14.67 -0.20
CA SER A 217 24.40 -15.82 -1.03
C SER A 217 24.58 -15.54 -2.52
N ASP A 218 24.98 -16.54 -3.30
CA ASP A 218 25.08 -16.46 -4.77
C ASP A 218 23.72 -16.63 -5.49
N MET A 219 22.60 -16.63 -4.76
CA MET A 219 21.28 -16.78 -5.35
C MET A 219 20.88 -15.57 -6.19
N LEU A 220 20.21 -15.82 -7.32
CA LEU A 220 19.63 -14.76 -8.14
C LEU A 220 18.53 -14.03 -7.37
N THR A 221 18.64 -12.71 -7.29
CA THR A 221 17.73 -11.88 -6.48
C THR A 221 16.79 -11.08 -7.37
N CYS A 222 15.49 -11.15 -7.09
CA CYS A 222 14.47 -10.30 -7.68
C CYS A 222 13.80 -9.45 -6.60
N GLY A 223 13.75 -8.14 -6.78
CA GLY A 223 12.98 -7.24 -5.92
C GLY A 223 11.59 -7.01 -6.49
N GLU A 224 10.55 -7.16 -5.67
CA GLU A 224 9.25 -6.61 -6.01
C GLU A 224 9.25 -5.10 -5.79
N ASP A 225 9.24 -4.35 -6.90
CA ASP A 225 9.23 -2.90 -6.98
C ASP A 225 7.90 -2.40 -7.58
N LEU A 226 6.75 -2.75 -6.98
CA LEU A 226 5.43 -2.22 -7.38
C LEU A 226 4.94 -1.12 -6.42
N GLY A 227 3.89 -0.42 -6.85
CA GLY A 227 3.24 0.63 -6.05
C GLY A 227 3.87 2.01 -6.21
N LEU A 228 3.98 2.75 -5.11
CA LEU A 228 4.55 4.11 -5.10
C LEU A 228 6.08 4.05 -5.04
N ILE A 229 6.72 4.09 -6.20
CA ILE A 229 8.17 3.91 -6.36
C ILE A 229 8.86 5.28 -6.49
N PRO A 230 9.78 5.65 -5.58
CA PRO A 230 10.66 6.83 -5.76
C PRO A 230 11.62 6.67 -6.94
N ASN A 231 12.04 7.77 -7.56
CA ASN A 231 12.97 7.74 -8.69
C ASN A 231 14.31 7.11 -8.32
N CYS A 232 14.75 7.21 -7.06
CA CYS A 232 16.01 6.67 -6.59
C CYS A 232 16.06 5.13 -6.55
N VAL A 233 14.93 4.43 -6.62
CA VAL A 233 14.89 2.96 -6.47
C VAL A 233 15.50 2.27 -7.69
N HIS A 234 15.06 2.61 -8.90
CA HIS A 234 15.53 1.93 -10.11
C HIS A 234 17.06 2.03 -10.33
N PRO A 235 17.71 3.20 -10.15
CA PRO A 235 19.17 3.30 -10.19
C PRO A 235 19.86 2.39 -9.18
N VAL A 236 19.39 2.36 -7.93
CA VAL A 236 19.98 1.50 -6.88
C VAL A 236 19.83 0.02 -7.23
N LEU A 237 18.66 -0.40 -7.73
CA LEU A 237 18.47 -1.79 -8.17
C LEU A 237 19.42 -2.15 -9.32
N GLN A 238 19.60 -1.23 -10.28
CA GLN A 238 20.50 -1.44 -11.41
C GLN A 238 21.97 -1.52 -10.97
N ASP A 239 22.41 -0.62 -10.10
CA ASP A 239 23.77 -0.59 -9.55
C ASP A 239 24.11 -1.87 -8.77
N LEU A 240 23.12 -2.42 -8.06
CA LEU A 240 23.25 -3.66 -7.28
C LEU A 240 23.02 -4.94 -8.09
N GLY A 241 22.69 -4.85 -9.38
CA GLY A 241 22.43 -6.04 -10.20
C GLY A 241 21.11 -6.75 -9.87
N LEU A 242 20.15 -6.08 -9.23
CA LEU A 242 18.88 -6.64 -8.79
C LEU A 242 17.85 -6.68 -9.94
N LEU A 243 17.17 -7.82 -10.12
CA LEU A 243 16.07 -7.91 -11.08
C LEU A 243 14.83 -7.20 -10.55
N GLY A 244 14.20 -6.35 -11.37
CA GLY A 244 12.89 -5.77 -11.06
C GLY A 244 11.74 -6.74 -11.39
N LEU A 245 10.53 -6.44 -10.91
CA LEU A 245 9.32 -7.21 -11.18
C LEU A 245 8.33 -6.37 -12.02
N ARG A 246 7.90 -6.87 -13.18
CA ARG A 246 6.88 -6.21 -14.00
C ARG A 246 5.67 -7.13 -14.18
N ILE A 247 4.56 -6.75 -13.54
CA ILE A 247 3.27 -7.43 -13.71
C ILE A 247 2.49 -6.71 -14.79
N GLN A 248 2.16 -7.39 -15.88
CA GLN A 248 1.52 -6.76 -17.04
C GLN A 248 0.21 -6.06 -16.70
N ARG A 249 -0.55 -6.59 -15.74
CA ARG A 249 -1.82 -6.04 -15.25
C ARG A 249 -1.69 -4.94 -14.20
N MET A 250 -0.46 -4.63 -13.79
CA MET A 250 -0.14 -3.55 -12.86
C MET A 250 0.96 -2.69 -13.49
N PRO A 251 0.66 -1.99 -14.62
CA PRO A 251 1.64 -1.14 -15.26
C PRO A 251 2.03 0.02 -14.34
N SER A 252 3.32 0.39 -14.38
CA SER A 252 3.85 1.55 -13.67
C SER A 252 3.42 2.88 -14.29
N GLU A 253 3.08 2.88 -15.57
CA GLU A 253 2.67 4.08 -16.31
C GLU A 253 1.19 4.39 -16.12
N SER A 254 0.90 5.64 -15.80
CA SER A 254 -0.48 6.12 -15.66
C SER A 254 -1.19 6.13 -17.01
N GLY A 255 -2.42 5.61 -17.04
CA GLY A 255 -3.28 5.63 -18.24
C GLY A 255 -3.07 4.46 -19.19
N VAL A 256 -2.18 3.52 -18.86
CA VAL A 256 -2.00 2.26 -19.59
C VAL A 256 -2.74 1.14 -18.85
N GLU A 257 -3.53 0.34 -19.57
CA GLU A 257 -4.27 -0.79 -18.98
C GLU A 257 -3.37 -2.02 -18.78
N PHE A 258 -2.47 -2.28 -19.74
CA PHE A 258 -1.53 -3.39 -19.71
C PHE A 258 -0.12 -2.93 -20.09
N GLY A 259 0.87 -3.32 -19.31
CA GLY A 259 2.27 -3.08 -19.64
C GLY A 259 2.70 -3.75 -20.95
N ILE A 260 3.68 -3.16 -21.62
CA ILE A 260 4.14 -3.56 -22.95
C ILE A 260 5.48 -4.32 -22.80
N PRO A 261 5.51 -5.67 -22.92
CA PRO A 261 6.71 -6.44 -22.62
C PRO A 261 7.92 -6.11 -23.50
N SER A 262 7.70 -5.62 -24.72
CA SER A 262 8.78 -5.20 -25.61
C SER A 262 9.53 -3.95 -25.15
N GLN A 263 9.02 -3.23 -24.16
CA GLN A 263 9.65 -2.04 -23.58
C GLN A 263 10.35 -2.35 -22.24
N TYR A 264 10.22 -3.57 -21.72
CA TYR A 264 10.83 -3.91 -20.43
C TYR A 264 12.34 -4.04 -20.54
N SER A 265 13.04 -3.57 -19.50
CA SER A 265 14.49 -3.75 -19.39
C SER A 265 14.85 -5.24 -19.27
N HIS A 266 16.03 -5.60 -19.76
CA HIS A 266 16.56 -6.97 -19.68
C HIS A 266 16.61 -7.51 -18.25
N MET A 267 16.89 -6.65 -17.26
CA MET A 267 16.95 -7.03 -15.84
C MET A 267 15.57 -7.02 -15.17
N THR A 268 14.63 -7.80 -15.73
CA THR A 268 13.24 -7.83 -15.28
C THR A 268 12.69 -9.25 -15.27
N VAL A 269 12.05 -9.63 -14.16
CA VAL A 269 11.11 -10.75 -14.14
C VAL A 269 9.74 -10.21 -14.55
N CYS A 270 9.18 -10.71 -15.65
CA CYS A 270 7.86 -10.30 -16.11
C CYS A 270 6.83 -11.43 -15.96
N ALA A 271 5.60 -11.06 -15.58
CA ALA A 271 4.48 -11.99 -15.49
C ALA A 271 3.17 -11.33 -15.91
N PRO A 272 2.20 -12.07 -16.47
CA PRO A 272 0.90 -11.51 -16.86
C PRO A 272 0.04 -11.12 -15.64
N SER A 273 0.23 -11.79 -14.50
CA SER A 273 -0.53 -11.61 -13.25
C SER A 273 0.29 -12.10 -12.06
N CYS A 274 -0.05 -11.66 -10.85
CA CYS A 274 0.46 -12.19 -9.58
C CYS A 274 -0.67 -12.84 -8.77
N HIS A 275 -0.34 -13.29 -7.55
CA HIS A 275 -1.29 -13.91 -6.62
C HIS A 275 -2.25 -12.90 -5.97
N ASP A 276 -1.89 -11.61 -5.93
CA ASP A 276 -2.75 -10.52 -5.45
C ASP A 276 -3.80 -10.10 -6.49
N CYS A 277 -3.59 -10.50 -7.74
CA CYS A 277 -4.51 -10.24 -8.83
C CYS A 277 -5.55 -11.36 -8.94
N SER A 278 -6.74 -11.01 -9.45
CA SER A 278 -7.70 -12.03 -9.89
C SER A 278 -7.05 -12.98 -10.90
N THR A 279 -7.49 -14.25 -10.98
CA THR A 279 -6.96 -15.17 -12.01
C THR A 279 -7.17 -14.61 -13.42
N MET A 280 -6.35 -15.03 -14.39
CA MET A 280 -6.49 -14.60 -15.79
C MET A 280 -7.89 -14.93 -16.35
N ARG A 281 -8.46 -16.09 -15.97
CA ARG A 281 -9.83 -16.46 -16.35
C ARG A 281 -10.86 -15.49 -15.77
N ALA A 282 -10.77 -15.18 -14.49
CA ALA A 282 -11.68 -14.21 -13.86
C ALA A 282 -11.53 -12.81 -14.47
N CYS A 283 -10.30 -12.40 -14.80
CA CYS A 283 -10.03 -11.14 -15.49
C CYS A 283 -10.73 -11.09 -16.86
N ALA A 284 -10.56 -12.14 -17.68
CA ALA A 284 -11.16 -12.20 -19.01
C ALA A 284 -12.70 -12.16 -18.95
N VAL A 285 -13.30 -12.78 -17.95
CA VAL A 285 -14.76 -12.76 -17.74
C VAL A 285 -15.23 -11.37 -17.27
N ASN A 286 -14.51 -10.72 -16.36
CA ASN A 286 -14.87 -9.40 -15.84
C ASN A 286 -14.69 -8.27 -16.88
N VAL A 287 -13.78 -8.43 -17.85
CA VAL A 287 -13.65 -7.52 -18.99
C VAL A 287 -14.87 -7.62 -19.94
N GLY A 288 -15.53 -8.78 -20.00
CA GLY A 288 -16.74 -9.01 -20.81
C GLY A 288 -18.06 -8.73 -20.08
N ASN A 289 -18.10 -8.79 -18.75
CA ASN A 289 -19.28 -8.57 -17.92
C ASN A 289 -18.94 -7.75 -16.66
N PHE A 290 -19.24 -6.45 -16.70
CA PHE A 290 -19.55 -5.67 -15.49
C PHE A 290 -21.09 -5.70 -15.31
N PRO A 291 -21.71 -6.00 -14.15
CA PRO A 291 -21.20 -6.14 -12.77
C PRO A 291 -21.61 -7.46 -12.05
N ALA A 292 -20.86 -7.92 -11.05
CA ALA A 292 -21.37 -8.93 -10.08
C ALA A 292 -20.67 -8.99 -8.71
N LEU A 293 -19.50 -8.37 -8.51
CA LEU A 293 -18.84 -8.34 -7.20
C LEU A 293 -18.82 -6.90 -6.69
N GLY A 294 -19.65 -6.63 -5.68
CA GLY A 294 -19.96 -5.31 -5.13
C GLY A 294 -18.84 -4.64 -4.34
N PHE A 295 -17.69 -4.41 -4.97
CA PHE A 295 -16.66 -3.50 -4.47
C PHE A 295 -16.41 -2.37 -5.47
N VAL A 296 -17.43 -1.52 -5.70
CA VAL A 296 -17.25 -0.21 -6.35
C VAL A 296 -18.25 0.79 -5.78
N SER A 297 -17.78 1.71 -4.94
CA SER A 297 -18.34 3.06 -4.80
C SER A 297 -17.17 4.04 -4.94
N SER A 298 -17.16 5.09 -5.76
CA SER A 298 -18.19 5.86 -6.42
C SER A 298 -17.58 6.53 -7.68
N GLU A 299 -18.45 6.78 -8.66
CA GLU A 299 -18.39 7.80 -9.73
C GLU A 299 -17.31 7.81 -10.83
N ARG A 300 -17.69 7.16 -11.95
CA ARG A 300 -17.69 7.62 -13.36
C ARG A 300 -16.41 8.23 -13.98
N ARG A 301 -15.85 7.50 -14.95
CA ARG A 301 -15.65 7.97 -16.34
C ARG A 301 -15.80 6.81 -17.32
N THR A 302 -16.96 6.71 -17.95
CA THR A 302 -17.23 5.77 -19.05
C THR A 302 -16.48 6.22 -20.30
N HIS A 303 -15.37 5.57 -20.65
CA HIS A 303 -14.92 5.50 -22.03
C HIS A 303 -15.45 4.18 -22.62
N LYS A 304 -16.43 4.29 -23.52
CA LYS A 304 -16.98 3.18 -24.28
C LYS A 304 -15.84 2.51 -25.06
N ILE A 305 -15.47 1.28 -24.68
CA ILE A 305 -14.66 0.42 -25.53
C ILE A 305 -15.61 -0.22 -26.55
N THR A 306 -15.55 0.29 -27.78
CA THR A 306 -16.20 -0.33 -28.93
C THR A 306 -15.44 -1.61 -29.26
N THR A 307 -16.00 -2.76 -28.93
CA THR A 307 -15.45 -4.07 -29.31
C THR A 307 -15.44 -4.22 -30.82
N ARG A 308 -14.27 -4.07 -31.45
CA ARG A 308 -14.00 -4.57 -32.81
C ARG A 308 -13.46 -5.99 -32.73
N GLY A 309 -14.29 -6.93 -32.30
CA GLY A 309 -14.07 -8.36 -32.53
C GLY A 309 -14.53 -8.70 -33.94
N ARG A 310 -13.60 -8.85 -34.89
CA ARG A 310 -13.85 -9.56 -36.15
C ARG A 310 -14.03 -11.04 -35.81
N GLY A 311 -15.28 -11.49 -35.83
CA GLY A 311 -15.63 -12.90 -35.70
C GLY A 311 -17.10 -13.08 -36.05
N ASN A 312 -17.36 -13.47 -37.30
CA ASN A 312 -18.68 -13.91 -37.73
C ASN A 312 -19.05 -15.19 -36.96
N TYR A 313 -19.95 -15.09 -36.00
CA TYR A 313 -20.74 -16.23 -35.55
C TYR A 313 -22.21 -15.82 -35.59
N GLN A 314 -22.95 -16.50 -36.47
CA GLN A 314 -24.39 -16.36 -36.64
C GLN A 314 -25.10 -16.71 -35.33
N SER A 315 -26.08 -15.87 -34.99
CA SER A 315 -27.05 -16.12 -33.93
C SER A 315 -27.92 -17.33 -34.28
N SER A 316 -27.87 -18.38 -33.46
CA SER A 316 -28.97 -19.33 -33.34
C SER A 316 -29.54 -19.22 -31.93
N ASN A 317 -30.79 -18.78 -31.85
CA ASN A 317 -31.63 -18.87 -30.66
C ASN A 317 -31.77 -20.35 -30.28
N GLU A 318 -31.35 -20.74 -29.08
CA GLU A 318 -31.90 -21.94 -28.46
C GLU A 318 -31.95 -21.83 -26.93
N SER A 319 -33.11 -22.28 -26.45
CA SER A 319 -33.73 -22.17 -25.15
C SER A 319 -32.94 -22.74 -23.97
N LYS A 320 -33.21 -22.17 -22.79
CA LYS A 320 -32.88 -22.65 -21.44
C LYS A 320 -32.77 -24.17 -21.30
N THR A 321 -31.74 -24.63 -20.59
CA THR A 321 -31.86 -25.81 -19.73
C THR A 321 -30.97 -25.64 -18.49
N LEU A 322 -31.62 -25.53 -17.33
CA LEU A 322 -31.01 -25.69 -16.01
C LEU A 322 -30.51 -27.14 -15.91
N LEU A 323 -29.23 -27.31 -15.64
CA LEU A 323 -28.67 -28.59 -15.18
C LEU A 323 -28.00 -28.35 -13.83
N GLU A 324 -28.80 -28.54 -12.78
CA GLU A 324 -28.29 -28.88 -11.46
C GLU A 324 -27.47 -30.17 -11.56
N THR A 325 -26.20 -30.12 -11.17
CA THR A 325 -25.49 -31.32 -10.74
C THR A 325 -24.97 -31.10 -9.34
N ARG A 326 -25.59 -31.83 -8.42
CA ARG A 326 -25.18 -32.02 -7.03
C ARG A 326 -23.77 -32.61 -6.99
N GLY A 327 -22.82 -31.85 -6.47
CA GLY A 327 -21.54 -32.35 -5.97
C GLY A 327 -21.39 -31.98 -4.50
N ARG A 328 -21.62 -32.94 -3.60
CA ARG A 328 -21.31 -32.81 -2.17
C ARG A 328 -19.79 -32.67 -2.00
N GLY A 329 -19.37 -31.60 -1.35
CA GLY A 329 -18.00 -31.42 -0.87
C GLY A 329 -18.02 -30.36 0.23
N ASN A 330 -18.18 -30.81 1.48
CA ASN A 330 -17.97 -29.95 2.65
C ASN A 330 -16.48 -29.57 2.70
N TYR A 331 -16.14 -28.36 2.26
CA TYR A 331 -14.91 -27.70 2.66
C TYR A 331 -15.25 -26.67 3.74
N GLN A 332 -15.16 -27.10 4.99
CA GLN A 332 -14.87 -26.18 6.09
C GLN A 332 -13.44 -25.69 5.89
N SER A 333 -13.23 -24.49 5.34
CA SER A 333 -11.95 -23.81 5.49
C SER A 333 -11.91 -23.26 6.92
N SER A 334 -11.26 -24.01 7.80
CA SER A 334 -10.81 -23.52 9.10
C SER A 334 -9.99 -22.25 8.89
N ASN A 335 -10.46 -21.15 9.49
CA ASN A 335 -9.67 -19.95 9.72
C ASN A 335 -8.51 -20.33 10.65
N GLU A 336 -7.41 -20.81 10.08
CA GLU A 336 -6.13 -20.87 10.78
C GLU A 336 -5.37 -19.58 10.51
N SER A 337 -5.26 -18.80 11.58
CA SER A 337 -4.39 -17.64 11.70
C SER A 337 -2.95 -18.06 11.43
N LYS A 338 -2.48 -17.92 10.18
CA LYS A 338 -1.06 -18.07 9.87
C LYS A 338 -0.32 -16.79 10.25
N THR A 339 0.11 -16.76 11.50
CA THR A 339 1.23 -15.96 12.00
C THR A 339 2.49 -16.28 11.19
N LEU A 340 2.85 -15.40 10.25
CA LEU A 340 4.14 -15.42 9.54
C LEU A 340 4.72 -14.02 9.60
N LEU A 341 5.83 -13.90 10.32
CA LEU A 341 6.59 -12.67 10.50
C LEU A 341 7.52 -12.53 9.29
N GLU A 342 7.04 -11.91 8.21
CA GLU A 342 7.83 -11.77 6.98
C GLU A 342 7.55 -10.45 6.26
N ILE A 343 8.62 -9.76 5.85
CA ILE A 343 8.68 -9.26 4.47
C ILE A 343 8.87 -10.55 3.66
N PRO A 344 7.84 -11.08 2.96
CA PRO A 344 7.89 -12.44 2.44
C PRO A 344 8.94 -12.57 1.33
N CYS A 345 10.16 -13.00 1.68
CA CYS A 345 11.07 -13.48 0.66
C CYS A 345 10.49 -14.78 0.07
N THR A 346 9.75 -14.68 -1.02
CA THR A 346 9.15 -15.83 -1.70
C THR A 346 10.24 -16.50 -2.54
N CYS A 347 10.60 -17.74 -2.21
CA CYS A 347 11.55 -18.54 -3.00
C CYS A 347 10.82 -19.13 -4.21
N ILE A 348 11.33 -18.92 -5.42
CA ILE A 348 10.59 -19.30 -6.64
C ILE A 348 11.25 -20.45 -7.40
N ILE A 349 12.51 -20.84 -7.15
CA ILE A 349 13.16 -21.84 -8.01
C ILE A 349 14.00 -22.84 -7.21
N ARG A 350 13.60 -24.12 -7.30
CA ARG A 350 14.43 -25.28 -6.98
C ARG A 350 14.92 -25.84 -8.31
N ASN A 351 16.23 -25.82 -8.56
CA ASN A 351 16.78 -26.63 -9.64
C ASN A 351 16.62 -28.10 -9.22
N PHE A 352 15.91 -28.87 -10.02
CA PHE A 352 16.00 -30.33 -9.99
C PHE A 352 17.26 -30.73 -10.75
N ASP A 353 18.42 -30.52 -10.14
CA ASP A 353 19.65 -31.20 -10.54
C ASP A 353 20.09 -32.06 -9.35
N GLU A 354 19.41 -33.20 -9.22
CA GLU A 354 19.92 -34.55 -8.86
C GLU A 354 18.75 -35.55 -8.76
#